data_AF-A0A662U4F5-F1
#
_entry.id   AF-A0A662U4F5-F1
#
_cell.length_a   1.000
_cell.length_b   1.000
_cell.length_c   1.000
_cell.angle_alpha   90.00
_cell.angle_beta   90.00
_cell.angle_gamma   90.00
#
_symmetry.space_group_name_H-M   'P 1'
#
loop_
_entity.id
_entity.type
_entity.pdbx_description
1 polymer ?
#
loop_
_entity_poly.entity_id
_entity_poly.type
_entity_poly.pdbx_seq_one_letter_code
_entity_poly.pdbx_strand_id
1 'polypeptide(L)'
;MPTVEKVRKILEEFLILLGIIGIILVLQPFSVTLYTLGWYLVFFATLAYIIFTIVPSEIHSAKSLAINYVKVLSIIIVIVLLFIVFSILIIPHIIY
;
A
#
# COMPACT_ATOMS: atom_id res chain seq x y z
N MET A 1 -1.19 26.65 -1.90
CA MET A 1 -1.35 26.36 -3.35
C MET A 1 -2.38 25.25 -3.51
N PRO A 2 -3.61 25.56 -3.96
CA PRO A 2 -4.74 24.62 -3.98
C PRO A 2 -4.60 23.45 -4.98
N THR A 3 -3.53 23.43 -5.77
CA THR A 3 -3.26 22.39 -6.78
C THR A 3 -2.61 21.14 -6.19
N VAL A 4 -1.73 21.28 -5.19
CA VAL A 4 -0.99 20.13 -4.60
C VAL A 4 -1.92 19.24 -3.77
N GLU A 5 -2.81 19.83 -2.98
CA GLU A 5 -3.83 19.08 -2.23
C GLU A 5 -4.81 18.35 -3.16
N LYS A 6 -5.21 18.99 -4.27
CA LYS A 6 -6.06 18.34 -5.28
C LYS A 6 -5.37 17.13 -5.92
N VAL A 7 -4.09 17.26 -6.28
CA VAL A 7 -3.31 16.15 -6.85
C VAL A 7 -3.13 15.02 -5.85
N ARG A 8 -2.82 15.34 -4.58
CA ARG A 8 -2.74 14.35 -3.49
C ARG A 8 -4.06 13.59 -3.33
N LYS A 9 -5.19 14.30 -3.31
CA LYS A 9 -6.51 13.67 -3.18
C LYS A 9 -6.84 12.73 -4.36
N ILE A 10 -6.53 13.14 -5.58
CA ILE A 10 -6.71 12.28 -6.77
C ILE A 10 -5.83 11.03 -6.69
N LEU A 11 -4.57 11.19 -6.24
CA LEU A 11 -3.66 10.06 -6.02
C LEU A 11 -4.21 9.11 -4.95
N GLU A 12 -4.72 9.63 -3.85
CA GLU A 12 -5.34 8.84 -2.78
C GLU A 12 -6.53 8.02 -3.27
N GLU A 13 -7.48 8.67 -3.94
CA GLU A 13 -8.67 8.03 -4.50
C GLU A 13 -8.29 6.94 -5.51
N PHE A 14 -7.32 7.22 -6.38
CA PHE A 14 -6.81 6.25 -7.35
C PHE A 14 -6.15 5.05 -6.65
N LEU A 15 -5.31 5.28 -5.65
CA LEU A 15 -4.63 4.21 -4.90
C LEU A 15 -5.62 3.36 -4.11
N ILE A 16 -6.66 3.96 -3.53
CA ILE A 16 -7.76 3.22 -2.88
C ILE A 16 -8.47 2.32 -3.90
N LEU A 17 -8.82 2.84 -5.08
CA LEU A 17 -9.45 2.03 -6.14
C LEU A 17 -8.56 0.86 -6.56
N LEU A 18 -7.26 1.10 -6.71
CA LEU A 18 -6.28 0.08 -7.06
C LEU A 18 -6.18 -1.00 -5.98
N GLY A 19 -6.23 -0.61 -4.70
CA GLY A 19 -6.28 -1.52 -3.56
C GLY A 19 -7.55 -2.36 -3.54
N ILE A 20 -8.72 -1.76 -3.83
CA ILE A 20 -10.00 -2.48 -3.94
C ILE A 20 -9.94 -3.53 -5.06
N ILE A 21 -9.41 -3.18 -6.24
CA ILE A 21 -9.23 -4.14 -7.34
C ILE A 21 -8.32 -5.29 -6.90
N GLY A 22 -7.22 -4.98 -6.20
CA GLY A 22 -6.34 -6.00 -5.63
C GLY A 22 -7.06 -6.94 -4.66
N ILE A 23 -7.88 -6.39 -3.75
CA ILE A 23 -8.67 -7.17 -2.79
C ILE A 23 -9.66 -8.08 -3.51
N ILE A 24 -10.37 -7.58 -4.53
CA ILE A 24 -11.30 -8.39 -5.33
C ILE A 24 -10.58 -9.56 -5.98
N LEU A 25 -9.40 -9.35 -6.56
CA LEU A 25 -8.61 -10.42 -7.18
C LEU A 25 -8.10 -11.45 -6.17
N VAL A 26 -7.78 -11.04 -4.95
CA VAL A 26 -7.38 -11.95 -3.86
C VAL A 26 -8.58 -12.78 -3.35
N LEU A 27 -9.75 -12.15 -3.21
CA LEU A 27 -10.95 -12.80 -2.69
C LEU A 27 -11.68 -13.65 -3.73
N GLN A 28 -11.55 -13.32 -5.02
CA GLN A 28 -12.14 -14.03 -6.14
C GLN A 28 -11.07 -14.45 -7.16
N PRO A 29 -10.18 -15.37 -6.80
CA PRO A 29 -9.12 -15.79 -7.70
C PRO A 29 -9.66 -16.72 -8.79
N PHE A 30 -9.82 -16.20 -10.01
CA PHE A 30 -10.13 -17.03 -11.19
C PHE A 30 -8.92 -17.86 -11.66
N SER A 31 -7.70 -17.47 -11.25
CA SER A 31 -6.46 -18.21 -11.49
C SER A 31 -5.40 -17.83 -10.45
N VAL A 32 -4.40 -18.71 -10.24
CA VAL A 32 -3.26 -18.45 -9.35
C VAL A 32 -2.50 -17.18 -9.77
N THR A 33 -2.40 -16.92 -11.07
CA THR A 33 -1.77 -15.70 -11.60
C THR A 33 -2.52 -14.45 -11.17
N LEU A 34 -3.84 -14.44 -11.27
CA LEU A 34 -4.67 -13.29 -10.87
C LEU A 34 -4.69 -13.10 -9.36
N TYR A 35 -4.69 -14.18 -8.59
CA TYR A 35 -4.53 -14.13 -7.13
C TYR A 35 -3.23 -13.43 -6.72
N THR A 36 -2.12 -13.85 -7.34
CA THR A 36 -0.79 -13.28 -7.10
C THR A 36 -0.72 -11.80 -7.52
N LEU A 37 -1.32 -11.47 -8.67
CA LEU A 37 -1.47 -10.09 -9.13
C LEU A 37 -2.29 -9.25 -8.15
N GLY A 38 -3.37 -9.81 -7.60
CA GLY A 38 -4.20 -9.18 -6.59
C GLY A 38 -3.39 -8.78 -5.35
N TRP A 39 -2.57 -9.69 -4.85
CA TRP A 39 -1.68 -9.38 -3.73
C TRP A 39 -0.66 -8.29 -4.05
N TYR A 40 -0.04 -8.32 -5.24
CA TYR A 40 0.87 -7.24 -5.66
C TYR A 40 0.17 -5.89 -5.79
N LEU A 41 -1.09 -5.88 -6.25
CA LEU A 41 -1.90 -4.66 -6.33
C LEU A 41 -2.24 -4.10 -4.95
N VAL A 42 -2.70 -4.93 -4.01
CA VAL A 42 -2.99 -4.50 -2.62
C VAL A 42 -1.72 -3.95 -1.97
N PHE A 43 -0.60 -4.65 -2.16
CA PHE A 43 0.69 -4.26 -1.66
C PHE A 43 1.11 -2.88 -2.17
N PHE A 44 1.14 -2.71 -3.48
CA PHE A 44 1.56 -1.48 -4.12
C PHE A 44 0.65 -0.31 -3.75
N ALA A 45 -0.67 -0.52 -3.81
CA ALA A 45 -1.67 0.48 -3.46
C ALA A 45 -1.49 0.99 -2.03
N THR A 46 -1.32 0.06 -1.08
CA THR A 46 -1.14 0.39 0.34
C THR A 46 0.16 1.14 0.58
N LEU A 47 1.25 0.68 -0.05
CA LEU A 47 2.58 1.26 0.10
C LEU A 47 2.63 2.69 -0.46
N ALA A 48 2.12 2.88 -1.67
CA ALA A 48 2.03 4.20 -2.29
C ALA A 48 1.08 5.12 -1.50
N TYR A 49 -0.06 4.62 -1.03
CA TYR A 49 -1.01 5.42 -0.24
C TYR A 49 -0.34 5.95 1.03
N ILE A 50 0.35 5.09 1.77
CA ILE A 50 1.05 5.50 2.98
C ILE A 50 2.14 6.54 2.67
N ILE A 51 2.93 6.36 1.61
CA ILE A 51 3.98 7.31 1.22
C ILE A 51 3.39 8.67 0.85
N PHE A 52 2.31 8.72 0.07
CA PHE A 52 1.77 10.00 -0.41
C PHE A 52 0.90 10.73 0.62
N THR A 53 0.24 9.98 1.51
CA THR A 53 -0.72 10.51 2.48
C THR A 53 -0.13 10.75 3.87
N ILE A 54 0.73 9.85 4.38
CA ILE A 54 1.27 9.98 5.74
C ILE A 54 2.48 10.92 5.79
N VAL A 55 3.15 11.20 4.67
CA VAL A 55 4.24 12.19 4.65
C VAL A 55 3.65 13.59 4.92
N PRO A 56 3.98 14.21 6.08
CA PRO A 56 3.37 15.48 6.48
C PRO A 56 3.74 16.58 5.49
N SER A 57 2.74 17.33 5.02
CA SER A 57 2.93 18.47 4.12
C SER A 57 3.49 19.71 4.83
N GLU A 58 3.46 19.75 6.16
CA GLU A 58 3.97 20.86 6.96
C GLU A 58 5.38 20.57 7.46
N ILE A 59 6.35 21.15 6.76
CA ILE A 59 7.78 20.97 6.98
C ILE A 59 8.25 22.06 7.94
N HIS A 60 8.23 21.80 9.25
CA HIS A 60 8.82 22.72 10.22
C HIS A 60 10.37 22.64 10.25
N SER A 61 10.98 21.51 9.85
CA SER A 61 12.44 21.32 9.80
C SER A 61 12.84 20.10 8.96
N ALA A 62 13.90 20.20 8.15
CA ALA A 62 14.43 19.11 7.30
C ALA A 62 14.82 17.85 8.11
N LYS A 63 15.29 18.02 9.35
CA LYS A 63 15.64 16.91 10.25
C LYS A 63 14.39 16.14 10.73
N SER A 64 13.32 16.88 11.02
CA SER A 64 12.01 16.30 11.40
C SER A 64 11.38 15.54 10.24
N LEU A 65 11.50 16.06 9.01
CA LEU A 65 11.01 15.39 7.80
C LEU A 65 11.68 14.03 7.58
N ALA A 66 13.01 13.97 7.68
CA ALA A 66 13.74 12.71 7.50
C ALA A 66 13.37 11.65 8.56
N ILE A 67 13.23 12.05 9.82
CA ILE A 67 12.84 11.14 10.91
C ILE A 67 11.41 10.61 10.71
N ASN A 68 10.47 11.50 10.38
CA ASN A 68 9.09 11.09 10.11
C ASN A 68 9.00 10.18 8.89
N TYR A 69 9.75 10.47 7.83
CA TYR A 69 9.81 9.62 6.64
C TYR A 69 10.33 8.23 6.96
N VAL A 70 11.45 8.11 7.69
CA VAL A 70 12.03 6.82 8.08
C VAL A 70 11.08 6.03 9.00
N LYS A 71 10.40 6.71 9.93
CA LYS A 71 9.41 6.09 10.82
C LYS A 71 8.22 5.53 10.04
N VAL A 72 7.70 6.27 9.07
CA VAL A 72 6.60 5.82 8.21
C VAL A 72 7.07 4.66 7.33
N LEU A 73 8.24 4.78 6.74
CA LEU A 73 8.83 3.73 5.91
C LEU A 73 9.05 2.43 6.69
N SER A 74 9.47 2.50 7.97
CA SER A 74 9.63 1.30 8.79
C SER A 74 8.30 0.61 9.09
N ILE A 75 7.24 1.38 9.38
CA ILE A 75 5.88 0.84 9.57
C ILE A 75 5.40 0.14 8.29
N ILE A 76 5.61 0.77 7.13
CA ILE A 76 5.32 0.16 5.82
C ILE A 76 6.03 -1.19 5.69
N ILE A 77 7.36 -1.22 5.86
CA ILE A 77 8.17 -2.43 5.70
C ILE A 77 7.67 -3.57 6.61
N VAL A 78 7.27 -3.26 7.84
CA VAL A 78 6.72 -4.24 8.78
C VAL A 78 5.38 -4.80 8.28
N ILE A 79 4.45 -3.94 7.83
CA ILE A 79 3.16 -4.36 7.27
C ILE A 79 3.37 -5.26 6.05
N VAL A 80 4.27 -4.84 5.16
CA VAL A 80 4.72 -5.58 3.98
C VAL A 80 5.20 -6.99 4.33
N LEU A 81 6.11 -7.10 5.31
CA LEU A 81 6.68 -8.38 5.72
C LEU A 81 5.61 -9.30 6.33
N LEU A 82 4.75 -8.76 7.21
CA LEU A 82 3.63 -9.51 7.78
C LEU A 82 2.73 -10.08 6.68
N PHE A 83 2.48 -9.30 5.65
CA PHE A 83 1.62 -9.68 4.55
C PHE A 83 2.23 -10.77 3.67
N ILE A 84 3.54 -10.69 3.39
CA ILE A 84 4.28 -11.75 2.68
C ILE A 84 4.24 -13.05 3.47
N VAL A 85 4.51 -12.99 4.78
CA VAL A 85 4.46 -14.17 5.66
C VAL A 85 3.04 -14.76 5.69
N PHE A 86 2.02 -13.91 5.80
CA PHE A 86 0.62 -14.34 5.75
C PHE A 86 0.30 -15.06 4.43
N SER A 87 0.72 -14.49 3.29
CA SER A 87 0.55 -15.14 1.98
C SER A 87 1.23 -16.51 1.93
N ILE A 88 2.49 -16.62 2.35
CA ILE A 88 3.22 -17.90 2.33
C ILE A 88 2.53 -18.97 3.18
N LEU A 89 1.94 -18.59 4.31
CA LEU A 89 1.25 -19.53 5.21
C LEU A 89 -0.15 -19.93 4.71
N ILE A 90 -0.89 -18.98 4.13
CA ILE A 90 -2.29 -19.16 3.75
C ILE A 90 -2.40 -19.84 2.38
N ILE A 91 -1.56 -19.49 1.42
CA ILE A 91 -1.60 -20.01 0.04
C ILE A 91 -1.63 -21.54 -0.04
N PRO A 92 -0.79 -22.29 0.69
CA PRO A 92 -0.81 -23.76 0.67
C PRO A 92 -2.15 -24.36 1.08
N HIS A 93 -2.95 -23.66 1.88
CA HIS A 93 -4.25 -24.13 2.38
C HIS A 93 -5.42 -23.76 1.45
N ILE A 94 -5.18 -22.92 0.43
CA ILE A 94 -6.20 -22.50 -0.54
C ILE A 94 -6.04 -23.25 -1.87
N ILE A 95 -4.80 -23.58 -2.25
CA ILE A 95 -4.50 -24.21 -3.54
C ILE A 95 -4.54 -25.75 -3.47
N TYR A 96 -4.44 -26.35 -2.28
CA TYR A 96 -4.52 -27.80 -2.04
C TYR A 96 -5.83 -28.24 -1.40
#